data_AF-A0AB36NVE1-F1
#
_entry.id   AF-A0AB36NVE1-F1
#
_cell.length_a   1.000
_cell.length_b   1.000
_cell.length_c   1.000
_cell.angle_alpha   90.00
_cell.angle_beta   90.00
_cell.angle_gamma   90.00
#
_symmetry.space_group_name_H-M   'P 1'
#
loop_
_entity.id
_entity.type
_entity.pdbx_description
1 polymer ?
#
loop_
_entity_poly.entity_id
_entity_poly.type
_entity_poly.pdbx_seq_one_letter_code
_entity_poly.pdbx_strand_id
1 'polypeptide(L)'
;MKIEIWSDIMCPFCYIGKRQLETALAEFPNGEFEIEWKSFQLDPTVTPQSGKDVYTFLAERKGISVEQSIEMHKGVVERAKSVGLDYHFDKAIISNSLTAHRIIHLAKTKKLGDEMEEIFFKAYFTDGKDLNDAQTLVELGSKAGLDSKEVQEIIENENLYLNDVKSDIREAQEIGVQGVPFFVFDRKYAVSGAQPVEAFVNTIREVQK
;
A
#
# COMPACT_ATOMS: atom_id res chain seq x y z
N MET A 1 -20.93 2.24 -4.91
CA MET A 1 -20.36 1.11 -4.16
C MET A 1 -19.07 1.57 -3.51
N LYS A 2 -18.98 1.45 -2.19
CA LYS A 2 -17.77 1.74 -1.44
C LYS A 2 -16.87 0.51 -1.42
N ILE A 3 -15.57 0.71 -1.67
CA ILE A 3 -14.55 -0.32 -1.63
C ILE A 3 -13.47 0.15 -0.65
N GLU A 4 -13.40 -0.51 0.49
CA GLU A 4 -12.40 -0.23 1.53
C GLU A 4 -11.21 -1.19 1.37
N ILE A 5 -9.99 -0.65 1.33
CA ILE A 5 -8.79 -1.41 0.99
C ILE A 5 -7.77 -1.24 2.10
N TRP A 6 -7.56 -2.29 2.90
CA TRP A 6 -6.43 -2.33 3.83
C TRP A 6 -5.16 -2.63 3.08
N SER A 7 -4.17 -1.76 3.26
CA SER A 7 -2.93 -1.77 2.48
C SER A 7 -1.73 -1.35 3.30
N ASP A 8 -0.55 -1.75 2.84
CA ASP A 8 0.72 -1.23 3.33
C ASP A 8 1.63 -0.91 2.13
N ILE A 9 2.28 0.25 2.18
CA ILE A 9 3.17 0.77 1.13
C ILE A 9 4.33 -0.20 0.89
N MET A 10 4.76 -0.91 1.94
CA MET A 10 5.84 -1.90 1.88
C MET A 10 5.39 -3.26 1.33
N CYS A 11 4.09 -3.46 1.05
CA CYS A 11 3.55 -4.73 0.58
C CYS A 11 3.50 -4.77 -0.96
N PRO A 12 4.34 -5.60 -1.63
CA PRO A 12 4.36 -5.63 -3.10
C PRO A 12 3.06 -6.15 -3.70
N PHE A 13 2.34 -7.01 -2.97
CA PHE A 13 1.05 -7.52 -3.42
C PHE A 13 -0.06 -6.47 -3.30
N CYS A 14 0.09 -5.44 -2.47
CA CYS A 14 -0.91 -4.37 -2.39
C CYS A 14 -0.99 -3.60 -3.70
N TYR A 15 0.15 -3.24 -4.27
CA TYR A 15 0.19 -2.53 -5.53
C TYR A 15 -0.20 -3.41 -6.73
N ILE A 16 0.16 -4.70 -6.72
CA ILE A 16 -0.37 -5.68 -7.69
C ILE A 16 -1.90 -5.79 -7.59
N GLY A 17 -2.42 -5.87 -6.36
CA GLY A 17 -3.86 -5.93 -6.10
C GLY A 17 -4.59 -4.67 -6.55
N LYS A 18 -3.98 -3.49 -6.41
CA LYS A 18 -4.49 -2.21 -6.95
C LYS A 18 -4.71 -2.33 -8.46
N ARG A 19 -3.71 -2.77 -9.22
CA ARG A 19 -3.82 -2.95 -10.68
C ARG A 19 -4.90 -3.95 -11.09
N GLN A 20 -5.03 -5.05 -10.35
CA GLN A 20 -6.06 -6.06 -10.61
C GLN A 20 -7.46 -5.51 -10.33
N LEU A 21 -7.64 -4.77 -9.23
CA LEU A 21 -8.90 -4.09 -8.93
C LEU A 21 -9.23 -3.05 -10.00
N GLU A 22 -8.31 -2.17 -10.37
CA GLU A 22 -8.52 -1.14 -11.41
C GLU A 22 -8.94 -1.77 -12.74
N THR A 23 -8.29 -2.87 -13.13
CA THR A 23 -8.65 -3.64 -14.32
C THR A 23 -10.08 -4.18 -14.22
N ALA A 24 -10.47 -4.71 -13.06
CA ALA A 24 -11.82 -5.20 -12.82
C ALA A 24 -12.87 -4.07 -12.86
N LEU A 25 -12.58 -2.92 -12.26
CA LEU A 25 -13.48 -1.76 -12.24
C LEU A 25 -13.74 -1.21 -13.65
N ALA A 26 -12.75 -1.30 -14.55
CA ALA A 26 -12.90 -0.90 -15.95
C ALA A 26 -13.95 -1.73 -16.72
N GLU A 27 -14.31 -2.93 -16.25
CA GLU A 27 -15.42 -3.71 -16.83
C GLU A 27 -16.82 -3.15 -16.50
N PHE A 28 -16.91 -2.17 -15.59
CA PHE A 28 -18.15 -1.54 -15.15
C PHE A 28 -18.13 -0.04 -15.49
N PRO A 29 -18.26 0.36 -16.77
CA PRO A 29 -18.07 1.75 -17.20
C PRO A 29 -19.11 2.73 -16.62
N ASN A 30 -20.26 2.22 -16.16
CA ASN A 30 -21.30 3.00 -15.48
C ASN A 30 -21.30 2.78 -13.95
N GLY A 31 -20.28 2.10 -13.42
CA GLY A 31 -20.16 1.82 -12.00
C GLY A 31 -19.70 3.06 -11.24
N GLU A 32 -20.44 3.43 -10.20
CA GLU A 32 -20.02 4.46 -9.25
C GLU A 32 -19.25 3.79 -8.10
N PHE A 33 -17.93 3.93 -8.10
CA PHE A 33 -17.04 3.36 -7.09
C PHE A 33 -16.40 4.45 -6.24
N GLU A 34 -16.45 4.27 -4.93
CA GLU A 34 -15.74 5.09 -3.95
C GLU A 34 -14.66 4.24 -3.31
N ILE A 35 -13.40 4.52 -3.62
CA ILE A 35 -12.25 3.82 -3.05
C ILE A 35 -11.82 4.54 -1.77
N GLU A 36 -11.78 3.81 -0.66
CA GLU A 36 -11.18 4.28 0.59
C GLU A 36 -10.02 3.38 0.99
N TRP A 37 -8.82 3.96 0.98
CA TRP A 37 -7.61 3.30 1.49
C TRP A 37 -7.59 3.32 3.02
N LYS A 38 -7.21 2.19 3.61
CA LYS A 38 -7.16 1.93 5.05
C LYS A 38 -5.75 1.51 5.44
N SER A 39 -5.23 2.10 6.50
CA SER A 39 -3.87 1.81 6.96
C SER A 39 -3.72 0.39 7.50
N PHE A 40 -2.63 -0.28 7.10
CA PHE A 40 -2.13 -1.52 7.70
C PHE A 40 -0.59 -1.47 7.74
N GLN A 41 0.02 -2.04 8.77
CA GLN A 41 1.48 -2.19 8.82
C GLN A 41 1.84 -3.68 8.88
N LEU A 42 2.55 -4.17 7.86
CA LEU A 42 3.11 -5.53 7.83
C LEU A 42 4.04 -5.77 9.01
N ASP A 43 4.87 -4.77 9.32
CA ASP A 43 5.77 -4.81 10.46
C ASP A 43 5.93 -3.39 11.05
N PRO A 44 5.19 -3.05 12.13
CA PRO A 44 5.30 -1.74 12.77
C PRO A 44 6.63 -1.57 13.53
N THR A 45 7.42 -2.64 13.70
CA THR A 45 8.70 -2.62 14.45
C THR A 45 9.90 -2.27 13.58
N VAL A 46 9.70 -2.11 12.26
CA VAL A 46 10.78 -1.73 11.35
C VAL A 46 11.35 -0.38 11.75
N THR A 47 12.68 -0.31 11.82
CA THR A 47 13.43 0.94 11.93
C THR A 47 14.29 1.11 10.68
N PRO A 48 14.65 2.35 10.29
CA PRO A 48 15.54 2.57 9.15
C PRO A 48 16.86 1.81 9.32
N GLN A 49 17.23 1.00 8.32
CA GLN A 49 18.46 0.20 8.33
C GLN A 49 19.37 0.61 7.17
N SER A 50 20.17 1.66 7.39
CA SER A 50 21.09 2.19 6.38
C SER A 50 22.05 1.11 5.87
N GLY A 51 22.13 0.96 4.54
CA GLY A 51 23.07 0.07 3.86
C GLY A 51 22.69 -1.41 3.82
N LYS A 52 21.53 -1.79 4.37
CA LYS A 52 21.02 -3.16 4.28
C LYS A 52 20.03 -3.28 3.14
N ASP A 53 20.20 -4.30 2.31
CA ASP A 53 19.29 -4.59 1.21
C ASP A 53 18.03 -5.35 1.68
N VAL A 54 16.96 -5.24 0.91
CA VAL A 54 15.67 -5.88 1.22
C VAL A 54 15.73 -7.40 1.22
N TYR A 55 16.65 -8.01 0.47
CA TYR A 55 16.77 -9.47 0.41
C TYR A 55 17.31 -10.00 1.74
N THR A 56 18.40 -9.39 2.24
CA THR A 56 18.99 -9.70 3.54
C THR A 56 18.01 -9.39 4.67
N PHE A 57 17.32 -8.25 4.61
CA PHE A 57 16.30 -7.89 5.59
C PHE A 57 15.17 -8.93 5.68
N LEU A 58 14.60 -9.34 4.55
CA LEU A 58 13.55 -10.33 4.53
C LEU A 58 14.06 -11.71 5.01
N ALA A 59 15.28 -12.08 4.62
CA ALA A 59 15.91 -13.33 5.01
C ALA A 59 15.99 -13.46 6.54
N GLU A 60 16.51 -12.44 7.21
CA GLU A 60 16.58 -12.40 8.67
C GLU A 60 15.19 -12.41 9.32
N ARG A 61 14.25 -11.59 8.82
CA ARG A 61 12.89 -11.50 9.37
C ARG A 61 12.13 -12.82 9.27
N LYS A 62 12.35 -13.60 8.22
CA LYS A 62 11.69 -14.89 7.99
C LYS A 62 12.49 -16.10 8.48
N GLY A 63 13.75 -15.91 8.90
CA GLY A 63 14.63 -17.02 9.27
C GLY A 63 14.96 -17.94 8.09
N ILE A 64 15.13 -17.37 6.89
CA ILE A 64 15.44 -18.09 5.63
C ILE A 64 16.80 -17.64 5.08
N SER A 65 17.32 -18.34 4.07
CA SER A 65 18.56 -17.92 3.40
C SER A 65 18.36 -16.70 2.51
N VAL A 66 19.44 -15.94 2.25
CA VAL A 66 19.39 -14.79 1.32
C VAL A 66 19.03 -15.25 -0.09
N GLU A 67 19.51 -16.42 -0.53
CA GLU A 67 19.18 -17.01 -1.82
C GLU A 67 17.68 -17.33 -1.94
N GLN A 68 17.08 -17.88 -0.88
CA GLN A 68 15.64 -18.10 -0.83
C GLN A 68 14.86 -16.78 -0.91
N SER A 69 15.34 -15.76 -0.18
CA SER A 69 14.74 -14.42 -0.24
C SER A 69 14.81 -13.82 -1.65
N ILE A 70 15.96 -13.90 -2.33
CA ILE A 70 16.13 -13.46 -3.71
C ILE A 70 15.14 -14.18 -4.64
N GLU A 71 15.01 -15.51 -4.52
CA GLU A 71 14.11 -16.28 -5.37
C GLU A 71 12.63 -15.92 -5.14
N MET A 72 12.24 -15.69 -3.89
CA MET A 72 10.90 -15.18 -3.57
C MET A 72 10.64 -13.82 -4.22
N HIS A 73 11.60 -12.89 -4.15
CA HIS A 73 11.46 -11.58 -4.78
C HIS A 73 11.38 -11.67 -6.30
N LYS A 74 12.15 -12.54 -6.96
CA LYS A 74 12.00 -12.78 -8.42
C LYS A 74 10.59 -13.19 -8.80
N GLY A 75 9.99 -14.12 -8.06
CA GLY A 75 8.60 -14.53 -8.28
C GLY A 75 7.61 -13.36 -8.14
N VAL A 76 7.86 -12.43 -7.21
CA VAL A 76 7.07 -11.21 -7.04
C VAL A 76 7.27 -10.24 -8.21
N VAL A 77 8.50 -10.04 -8.70
CA VAL A 77 8.79 -9.20 -9.87
C VAL A 77 8.05 -9.73 -11.11
N GLU A 78 8.11 -11.04 -11.38
CA GLU A 78 7.39 -11.63 -12.52
C GLU A 78 5.87 -11.45 -12.42
N ARG A 79 5.31 -11.55 -11.20
CA ARG A 79 3.90 -11.27 -10.95
C ARG A 79 3.55 -9.80 -11.12
N ALA A 80 4.42 -8.88 -10.69
CA ALA A 80 4.22 -7.45 -10.89
C ALA A 80 4.22 -7.10 -12.38
N LYS A 81 5.15 -7.69 -13.14
CA LYS A 81 5.26 -7.51 -14.59
C LYS A 81 4.01 -7.96 -15.34
N SER A 82 3.36 -9.03 -14.91
CA SER A 82 2.13 -9.51 -15.56
C SER A 82 0.94 -8.55 -15.42
N VAL A 83 1.00 -7.60 -14.47
CA VAL A 83 0.01 -6.52 -14.29
C VAL A 83 0.56 -5.15 -14.69
N GLY A 84 1.66 -5.10 -15.45
CA GLY A 84 2.23 -3.88 -16.00
C GLY A 84 3.08 -3.06 -15.02
N LEU A 85 3.51 -3.64 -13.90
CA LEU A 85 4.40 -2.99 -12.93
C LEU A 85 5.86 -3.44 -13.13
N ASP A 86 6.80 -2.50 -13.00
CA ASP A 86 8.23 -2.75 -13.08
C ASP A 86 8.87 -2.52 -11.70
N TYR A 87 9.21 -3.61 -11.02
CA TYR A 87 9.76 -3.60 -9.66
C TYR A 87 11.28 -3.69 -9.67
N HIS A 88 11.92 -2.89 -8.83
CA HIS A 88 13.37 -2.79 -8.65
C HIS A 88 13.73 -2.93 -7.17
N PHE A 89 13.58 -4.13 -6.62
CA PHE A 89 13.86 -4.42 -5.21
C PHE A 89 15.31 -4.19 -4.81
N ASP A 90 16.25 -4.27 -5.76
CA ASP A 90 17.65 -3.91 -5.56
C ASP A 90 17.85 -2.43 -5.16
N LYS A 91 16.87 -1.57 -5.46
CA LYS A 91 16.87 -0.15 -5.09
C LYS A 91 16.00 0.17 -3.88
N ALA A 92 15.20 -0.79 -3.40
CA ALA A 92 14.24 -0.55 -2.34
C ALA A 92 14.95 -0.28 -1.01
N ILE A 93 14.48 0.72 -0.28
CA ILE A 93 15.08 1.17 0.99
C ILE A 93 14.17 0.75 2.13
N ILE A 94 14.70 -0.03 3.08
CA ILE A 94 13.96 -0.52 4.25
C ILE A 94 13.40 0.68 5.03
N SER A 95 12.08 0.81 5.05
CA SER A 95 11.39 1.97 5.59
C SER A 95 10.23 1.58 6.50
N ASN A 96 9.96 2.39 7.52
CA ASN A 96 8.74 2.25 8.30
C ASN A 96 7.60 2.98 7.60
N SER A 97 6.47 2.31 7.35
CA SER A 97 5.34 2.90 6.63
C SER A 97 4.46 3.85 7.45
N LEU A 98 4.71 4.03 8.75
CA LEU A 98 3.84 4.81 9.63
C LEU A 98 3.68 6.27 9.15
N THR A 99 4.78 6.94 8.81
CA THR A 99 4.72 8.34 8.34
C THR A 99 4.03 8.44 6.99
N ALA A 100 4.28 7.50 6.08
CA ALA A 100 3.60 7.44 4.79
C ALA A 100 2.07 7.26 4.97
N HIS A 101 1.65 6.36 5.86
CA HIS A 101 0.22 6.19 6.21
C HIS A 101 -0.40 7.46 6.76
N ARG A 102 0.30 8.18 7.65
CA ARG A 102 -0.18 9.46 8.19
C ARG A 102 -0.36 10.51 7.08
N ILE A 103 0.54 10.55 6.10
CA ILE A 103 0.42 11.42 4.92
C ILE A 103 -0.76 10.99 4.03
N ILE A 104 -1.01 9.68 3.86
CA ILE A 104 -2.20 9.19 3.14
C ILE A 104 -3.49 9.64 3.85
N HIS A 105 -3.53 9.64 5.19
CA HIS A 105 -4.69 10.18 5.91
C HIS A 105 -4.92 11.67 5.64
N LEU A 106 -3.87 12.48 5.57
CA LEU A 106 -3.99 13.87 5.08
C LEU A 106 -4.54 13.91 3.65
N ALA A 107 -4.00 13.10 2.75
CA ALA A 107 -4.45 13.03 1.36
C ALA A 107 -5.93 12.64 1.23
N LYS A 108 -6.42 11.71 2.06
CA LYS A 108 -7.84 11.33 2.15
C LYS A 108 -8.74 12.52 2.44
N THR A 109 -8.34 13.44 3.34
CA THR A 109 -9.13 14.67 3.63
C THR A 109 -9.32 15.58 2.41
N LYS A 110 -8.43 15.45 1.40
CA LYS A 110 -8.43 16.21 0.16
C LYS A 110 -8.87 15.38 -1.05
N LYS A 111 -9.37 14.16 -0.83
CA LYS A 111 -9.74 13.19 -1.89
C LYS A 111 -8.58 12.78 -2.81
N LEU A 112 -7.36 12.81 -2.27
CA LEU A 112 -6.11 12.44 -2.95
C LEU A 112 -5.53 11.10 -2.44
N GLY A 113 -6.32 10.32 -1.69
CA GLY A 113 -5.84 9.08 -1.07
C GLY A 113 -5.31 8.05 -2.08
N ASP A 114 -6.04 7.82 -3.17
CA ASP A 114 -5.62 6.88 -4.23
C ASP A 114 -4.36 7.33 -4.96
N GLU A 115 -4.28 8.62 -5.29
CA GLU A 115 -3.10 9.24 -5.91
C GLU A 115 -1.88 9.15 -4.99
N MET A 116 -2.06 9.35 -3.69
CA MET A 116 -0.96 9.27 -2.72
C MET A 116 -0.44 7.84 -2.55
N GLU A 117 -1.32 6.84 -2.50
CA GLU A 117 -0.95 5.41 -2.50
C GLU A 117 -0.16 5.05 -3.76
N GLU A 118 -0.66 5.43 -4.95
CA GLU A 118 0.01 5.23 -6.23
C GLU A 118 1.43 5.83 -6.24
N ILE A 119 1.57 7.08 -5.81
CA ILE A 119 2.86 7.77 -5.76
C ILE A 119 3.82 7.07 -4.79
N PHE A 120 3.38 6.69 -3.59
CA PHE A 120 4.24 6.01 -2.63
C PHE A 120 4.64 4.61 -3.10
N PHE A 121 3.72 3.85 -3.69
CA PHE A 121 4.03 2.56 -4.27
C PHE A 121 5.09 2.67 -5.37
N LYS A 122 4.90 3.59 -6.33
CA LYS A 122 5.89 3.81 -7.39
C LYS A 122 7.23 4.28 -6.83
N ALA A 123 7.20 5.21 -5.87
CA ALA A 123 8.40 5.73 -5.24
C ALA A 123 9.24 4.61 -4.59
N TYR A 124 8.58 3.68 -3.89
CA TYR A 124 9.23 2.58 -3.20
C TYR A 124 9.66 1.44 -4.16
N PHE A 125 8.72 0.89 -4.93
CA PHE A 125 8.95 -0.33 -5.70
C PHE A 125 9.68 -0.10 -7.02
N THR A 126 9.61 1.10 -7.60
CA THR A 126 10.21 1.40 -8.90
C THR A 126 11.33 2.43 -8.76
N ASP A 127 11.09 3.55 -8.08
CA ASP A 127 12.03 4.67 -8.12
C ASP A 127 13.15 4.57 -7.06
N GLY A 128 13.06 3.64 -6.09
CA GLY A 128 14.06 3.44 -5.04
C GLY A 128 14.19 4.64 -4.09
N LYS A 129 13.07 5.31 -3.80
CA LYS A 129 13.02 6.49 -2.93
C LYS A 129 12.99 6.08 -1.45
N ASP A 130 13.66 6.87 -0.62
CA ASP A 130 13.68 6.67 0.83
C ASP A 130 12.43 7.28 1.47
N LEU A 131 11.52 6.44 1.94
CA LEU A 131 10.29 6.89 2.61
C LEU A 131 10.50 7.19 4.10
N ASN A 132 11.74 7.10 4.60
CA ASN A 132 12.11 7.65 5.91
C ASN A 132 12.63 9.10 5.80
N ASP A 133 12.99 9.56 4.60
CA ASP A 133 13.55 10.89 4.39
C ASP A 133 12.45 11.96 4.28
N ALA A 134 12.56 12.97 5.13
CA ALA A 134 11.56 14.04 5.23
C ALA A 134 11.41 14.82 3.91
N GLN A 135 12.53 15.15 3.26
CA GLN A 135 12.50 15.90 2.00
C GLN A 135 11.81 15.09 0.90
N THR A 136 12.15 13.80 0.80
CA THR A 136 11.51 12.87 -0.13
C THR A 136 10.01 12.79 0.10
N LEU A 137 9.55 12.66 1.35
CA LEU A 137 8.12 12.63 1.67
C LEU A 137 7.39 13.93 1.29
N VAL A 138 7.99 15.10 1.54
CA VAL A 138 7.42 16.39 1.13
C VAL A 138 7.34 16.52 -0.39
N GLU A 139 8.39 16.11 -1.12
CA GLU A 139 8.40 16.12 -2.58
C GLU A 139 7.31 15.20 -3.17
N LEU A 140 7.14 14.00 -2.60
CA LEU A 140 6.13 13.04 -3.03
C LEU A 140 4.71 13.51 -2.71
N GLY A 141 4.47 14.03 -1.51
CA GLY A 141 3.18 14.62 -1.14
C GLY A 141 2.81 15.81 -2.02
N SER A 142 3.78 16.66 -2.36
CA SER A 142 3.57 17.79 -3.29
C SER A 142 3.20 17.32 -4.70
N LYS A 143 3.79 16.23 -5.18
CA LYS A 143 3.42 15.61 -6.48
C LYS A 143 1.97 15.10 -6.48
N ALA A 144 1.48 14.62 -5.34
CA ALA A 144 0.09 14.22 -5.18
C ALA A 144 -0.87 15.42 -5.11
N GLY A 145 -0.36 16.65 -5.00
CA GLY A 145 -1.16 17.87 -4.86
C GLY A 145 -1.40 18.31 -3.41
N LEU A 146 -0.67 17.76 -2.43
CA LEU A 146 -0.71 18.22 -1.04
C LEU A 146 0.12 19.51 -0.85
N ASP A 147 -0.24 20.32 0.15
CA ASP A 147 0.61 21.45 0.56
C ASP A 147 1.86 20.89 1.25
N SER A 148 3.04 21.33 0.79
CA SER A 148 4.32 20.90 1.35
C SER A 148 4.45 21.21 2.84
N LYS A 149 3.81 22.29 3.32
CA LYS A 149 3.81 22.65 4.74
C LYS A 149 2.96 21.71 5.58
N GLU A 150 1.82 21.25 5.07
CA GLU A 150 0.98 20.29 5.78
C GLU A 150 1.70 18.93 5.88
N VAL A 151 2.40 18.52 4.82
CA VAL A 151 3.22 17.30 4.86
C VAL A 151 4.38 17.44 5.84
N GLN A 152 5.07 18.59 5.83
CA GLN A 152 6.15 18.90 6.78
C GLN A 152 5.64 18.86 8.24
N GLU A 153 4.45 19.40 8.50
CA GLU A 153 3.85 19.39 9.83
C GLU A 153 3.58 17.97 10.34
N ILE A 154 3.15 17.05 9.47
CA ILE A 154 2.96 15.63 9.83
C ILE A 154 4.29 14.98 10.23
N ILE A 155 5.37 15.32 9.53
CA ILE A 155 6.71 14.81 9.82
C ILE A 155 7.20 15.33 11.17
N GLU A 156 6.98 16.62 11.46
CA GLU A 156 7.45 17.27 12.69
C GLU A 156 6.60 16.94 13.92
N ASN A 157 5.29 16.76 13.75
CA ASN A 157 4.36 16.42 14.82
C ASN A 157 3.91 14.97 14.68
N GLU A 158 4.59 14.06 15.37
CA GLU A 158 4.35 12.61 15.33
C GLU A 158 2.92 12.16 15.68
N ASN A 159 2.11 13.01 16.32
CA ASN A 159 0.76 12.68 16.73
C ASN A 159 -0.30 12.95 15.64
N LEU A 160 -0.03 13.82 14.66
CA LEU A 160 -1.01 14.14 13.62
C LEU A 160 -1.37 12.89 12.82
N TYR A 161 -2.67 12.60 12.65
CA TYR A 161 -3.16 11.39 11.99
C TYR A 161 -2.75 10.03 12.58
N LEU A 162 -2.01 10.01 13.70
CA LEU A 162 -1.56 8.77 14.33
C LEU A 162 -2.74 7.94 14.85
N ASN A 163 -3.76 8.61 15.39
CA ASN A 163 -4.96 7.93 15.87
C ASN A 163 -5.80 7.36 14.72
N ASP A 164 -5.84 8.04 13.58
CA ASP A 164 -6.53 7.55 12.39
C ASP A 164 -5.87 6.26 11.86
N VAL A 165 -4.53 6.25 11.76
CA VAL A 165 -3.77 5.04 11.39
C VAL A 165 -4.04 3.90 12.37
N LYS A 166 -3.99 4.17 13.68
CA LYS A 166 -4.28 3.17 14.71
C LYS A 166 -5.72 2.66 14.66
N SER A 167 -6.66 3.52 14.26
CA SER A 167 -8.06 3.16 14.11
C SER A 167 -8.24 2.18 12.95
N ASP A 168 -7.66 2.47 11.78
CA ASP A 168 -7.73 1.58 10.62
C ASP A 168 -7.08 0.22 10.90
N ILE A 169 -5.93 0.20 11.59
CA ILE A 169 -5.25 -1.06 11.99
C ILE A 169 -6.09 -1.86 12.98
N ARG A 170 -6.71 -1.19 13.97
CA ARG A 170 -7.59 -1.87 14.95
C ARG A 170 -8.81 -2.45 14.26
N GLU A 171 -9.43 -1.68 13.37
CA GLU A 171 -10.57 -2.13 12.59
C GLU A 171 -10.22 -3.38 11.76
N ALA A 172 -9.03 -3.40 11.15
CA ALA A 172 -8.51 -4.57 10.43
C ALA A 172 -8.50 -5.82 11.34
N GLN A 173 -8.04 -5.68 12.59
CA GLN A 173 -8.00 -6.77 13.57
C GLN A 173 -9.41 -7.22 13.98
N GLU A 174 -10.33 -6.28 14.21
CA GLU A 174 -11.71 -6.54 14.61
C GLU A 174 -12.49 -7.32 13.54
N ILE A 175 -12.22 -7.05 12.25
CA ILE A 175 -12.85 -7.78 11.13
C ILE A 175 -12.03 -9.00 10.67
N GLY A 176 -10.92 -9.33 11.35
CA GLY A 176 -10.15 -10.55 11.12
C GLY A 176 -9.15 -10.50 9.95
N VAL A 177 -8.70 -9.31 9.53
CA VAL A 177 -7.64 -9.16 8.52
C VAL A 177 -6.32 -9.69 9.06
N GLN A 178 -5.75 -10.69 8.39
CA GLN A 178 -4.45 -11.29 8.76
C GLN A 178 -3.31 -10.91 7.80
N GLY A 179 -3.62 -10.21 6.72
CA GLY A 179 -2.66 -9.80 5.71
C GLY A 179 -3.30 -8.90 4.68
N VAL A 180 -2.46 -8.22 3.90
CA VAL A 180 -2.87 -7.22 2.91
C VAL A 180 -2.30 -7.53 1.52
N PRO A 181 -2.97 -7.12 0.43
CA PRO A 181 -4.17 -6.26 0.41
C PRO A 181 -5.43 -7.01 0.85
N PHE A 182 -6.34 -6.30 1.49
CA PHE A 182 -7.65 -6.84 1.87
C PHE A 182 -8.74 -5.85 1.45
N PHE A 183 -9.65 -6.30 0.61
CA PHE A 183 -10.67 -5.48 -0.02
C PHE A 183 -12.03 -5.80 0.56
N VAL A 184 -12.80 -4.79 0.94
CA VAL A 184 -14.15 -4.92 1.47
C VAL A 184 -15.12 -4.09 0.63
N PHE A 185 -16.13 -4.76 0.08
CA PHE A 185 -17.12 -4.19 -0.82
C PHE A 185 -18.43 -3.98 -0.08
N ASP A 186 -18.86 -2.71 0.05
CA ASP A 186 -20.07 -2.26 0.78
C ASP A 186 -20.23 -2.89 2.17
N ARG A 187 -19.12 -3.20 2.86
CA ARG A 187 -19.09 -3.91 4.16
C ARG A 187 -19.83 -5.26 4.18
N LYS A 188 -20.03 -5.88 3.01
CA LYS A 188 -20.76 -7.15 2.84
C LYS A 188 -19.87 -8.30 2.39
N TYR A 189 -19.00 -8.03 1.41
CA TYR A 189 -18.13 -9.04 0.81
C TYR A 189 -16.68 -8.63 0.96
N ALA A 190 -15.79 -9.61 1.05
CA ALA A 190 -14.36 -9.36 1.14
C ALA A 190 -13.57 -10.22 0.15
N VAL A 191 -12.48 -9.65 -0.36
CA VAL A 191 -11.47 -10.34 -1.16
C VAL A 191 -10.14 -10.19 -0.44
N SER A 192 -9.49 -11.32 -0.12
CA SER A 192 -8.21 -11.33 0.58
C SER A 192 -7.06 -11.63 -0.39
N GLY A 193 -6.05 -10.76 -0.39
CA GLY A 193 -4.88 -10.84 -1.24
C GLY A 193 -5.10 -10.30 -2.65
N ALA A 194 -4.01 -10.25 -3.42
CA ALA A 194 -3.99 -9.85 -4.83
C ALA A 194 -4.62 -10.94 -5.73
N GLN A 195 -5.93 -11.10 -5.68
CA GLN A 195 -6.67 -12.13 -6.43
C GLN A 195 -6.75 -11.81 -7.93
N PRO A 196 -6.98 -12.82 -8.80
CA PRO A 196 -7.23 -12.57 -10.23
C PRO A 196 -8.38 -11.59 -10.48
N VAL A 197 -8.35 -10.90 -11.63
CA VAL A 197 -9.35 -9.89 -12.02
C VAL A 197 -10.78 -10.46 -11.96
N GLU A 198 -10.95 -11.73 -12.35
CA GLU A 198 -12.23 -12.42 -12.36
C GLU A 198 -12.85 -12.53 -10.96
N ALA A 199 -12.03 -12.66 -9.92
CA ALA A 199 -12.51 -12.71 -8.54
C ALA A 199 -13.15 -11.37 -8.16
N PHE A 200 -12.48 -10.25 -8.47
CA PHE A 200 -13.01 -8.91 -8.24
C PHE A 200 -14.29 -8.65 -9.03
N VAL A 201 -14.31 -8.97 -10.34
CA VAL A 201 -15.49 -8.81 -11.20
C VAL A 201 -16.69 -9.59 -10.65
N ASN A 202 -16.47 -10.85 -10.25
CA ASN A 202 -17.53 -11.67 -9.67
C ASN A 202 -18.04 -11.08 -8.35
N THR A 203 -17.15 -10.64 -7.45
CA THR A 203 -17.55 -9.99 -6.20
C THR A 203 -18.38 -8.73 -6.44
N ILE A 204 -17.97 -7.86 -7.36
CA ILE A 204 -18.71 -6.63 -7.69
C ILE A 204 -20.11 -6.98 -8.21
N ARG A 205 -20.24 -8.00 -9.09
CA ARG A 205 -21.54 -8.48 -9.58
C ARG A 205 -22.42 -9.01 -8.46
N GLU A 206 -21.86 -9.74 -7.49
CA GLU A 206 -22.64 -10.22 -6.34
C GLU A 206 -23.10 -9.09 -5.42
N VAL A 207 -22.27 -8.07 -5.20
CA VAL A 207 -22.63 -6.92 -4.34
C VAL A 207 -23.74 -6.06 -4.98
N GLN A 208 -23.78 -5.96 -6.32
CA GLN A 208 -24.77 -5.17 -7.07
C GLN A 208 -26.15 -5.84 -7.19
N LYS A 209 -26.29 -7.13 -6.82
CA LYS A 209 -27.58 -7.82 -6.77
C LYS A 209 -28.40 -7.37 -5.57
#